data_AF-A0A6C0BYS1-F1
#
_entry.id   AF-A0A6C0BYS1-F1
#
_cell.length_a   1.000
_cell.length_b   1.000
_cell.length_c   1.000
_cell.angle_alpha   90.00
_cell.angle_beta   90.00
_cell.angle_gamma   90.00
#
_symmetry.space_group_name_H-M   'P 1'
#
loop_
_entity.id
_entity.type
_entity.pdbx_description
1 polymer ?
#
loop_
_entity_poly.entity_id
_entity_poly.type
_entity_poly.pdbx_seq_one_letter_code
_entity_poly.pdbx_strand_id
1 'polypeptide(L)'
;MDTIFTLGDSENINSKLNLDELYEKKQQHDLHTISIYNKILNRIHLKIKVVSRTNITNQFCWFVIPEMMIGVPKYDHGACTAYIIDKLRENGFVIRYTHPNLLFISWKHWIPSYVRNEIKKKTGVVIDGYGNKINKEDEKNTREIKNPETN
;
A
#
# COMPACT_ATOMS: atom_id res chain seq x y z
N MET A 1 9.03 -58.09 19.31
CA MET A 1 10.17 -58.42 18.43
C MET A 1 10.63 -57.11 17.84
N ASP A 2 11.64 -56.52 18.47
CA ASP A 2 12.15 -55.20 18.09
C ASP A 2 13.15 -55.41 16.95
N THR A 3 12.88 -54.80 15.80
CA THR A 3 13.72 -54.91 14.62
C THR A 3 15.01 -54.10 14.81
N ILE A 4 16.12 -54.71 14.40
CA ILE A 4 17.50 -54.23 14.53
C ILE A 4 17.81 -52.92 13.75
N PHE A 5 16.82 -52.35 13.05
CA PHE A 5 16.91 -51.10 12.29
C PHE A 5 16.42 -49.86 13.07
N THR A 6 16.00 -50.01 14.32
CA THR A 6 15.45 -48.91 15.14
C THR A 6 16.46 -48.28 16.10
N LEU A 7 17.77 -48.47 15.88
CA LEU A 7 18.84 -47.94 16.75
C LEU A 7 19.88 -47.04 16.03
N GLY A 8 19.63 -46.64 14.79
CA GLY A 8 20.57 -45.81 14.00
C GLY A 8 20.46 -44.31 14.26
N ASP A 9 19.25 -43.80 14.43
CA ASP A 9 19.03 -42.35 14.47
C ASP A 9 18.75 -41.90 15.90
N SER A 10 19.75 -42.09 16.76
CA SER A 10 19.92 -41.22 17.94
C SER A 10 20.44 -39.86 17.47
N GLU A 11 19.83 -39.29 16.42
CA GLU A 11 20.10 -37.95 15.99
C GLU A 11 19.66 -37.04 17.13
N ASN A 12 20.58 -36.18 17.55
CA ASN A 12 20.42 -35.06 18.46
C ASN A 12 18.96 -34.57 18.51
N ILE A 13 18.14 -35.18 19.37
CA ILE A 13 16.81 -34.68 19.67
C ILE A 13 17.11 -33.41 20.44
N ASN A 14 17.20 -32.29 19.71
CA ASN A 14 17.20 -30.99 20.32
C ASN A 14 15.92 -30.94 21.14
N SER A 15 16.06 -31.09 22.45
CA SER A 15 14.94 -31.15 23.39
C SER A 15 14.13 -29.86 23.40
N LYS A 16 14.66 -28.81 22.75
CA LYS A 16 14.05 -27.50 22.62
C LYS A 16 13.69 -27.21 21.17
N LEU A 17 12.42 -27.44 20.85
CA LEU A 17 11.81 -26.98 19.61
C LEU A 17 11.75 -25.45 19.59
N ASN A 18 12.16 -24.83 18.47
CA ASN A 18 11.99 -23.40 18.28
C ASN A 18 10.51 -23.11 17.94
N LEU A 19 9.85 -22.29 18.76
CA LEU A 19 8.45 -21.94 18.54
C LEU A 19 8.26 -21.12 17.25
N ASP A 20 9.26 -20.36 16.81
CA ASP A 20 9.16 -19.50 15.63
C ASP A 20 9.11 -20.32 14.33
N GLU A 21 9.82 -21.44 14.27
CA GLU A 21 9.83 -22.36 13.11
C GLU A 21 8.44 -22.91 12.79
N LEU A 22 7.58 -23.02 13.81
CA LEU A 22 6.19 -23.46 13.66
C LEU A 22 5.33 -22.45 12.87
N TYR A 23 5.77 -21.20 12.77
CA TYR A 23 5.05 -20.12 12.07
C TYR A 23 5.63 -19.79 10.68
N GLU A 24 6.74 -20.39 10.26
CA GLU A 24 7.38 -20.07 8.97
C GLU A 24 6.43 -20.26 7.78
N LYS A 25 5.68 -21.36 7.74
CA LYS A 25 4.70 -21.62 6.66
C LYS A 25 3.60 -20.55 6.61
N LYS A 26 3.14 -20.10 7.78
CA LYS A 26 2.13 -19.03 7.88
C LYS A 26 2.72 -17.72 7.38
N GLN A 27 3.92 -17.37 7.82
CA GLN A 27 4.61 -16.16 7.37
C GLN A 27 4.81 -16.16 5.85
N GLN A 28 5.26 -17.27 5.27
CA GLN A 28 5.42 -17.41 3.80
C GLN A 28 4.09 -17.21 3.06
N HIS A 29 3.00 -17.77 3.58
CA HIS A 29 1.66 -17.60 3.02
C HIS A 29 1.20 -16.13 3.08
N ASP A 30 1.42 -15.46 4.21
CA ASP A 30 1.03 -14.06 4.39
C ASP A 30 1.84 -13.13 3.49
N LEU A 31 3.16 -13.36 3.37
CA LEU A 31 4.03 -12.64 2.44
C LEU A 31 3.61 -12.86 0.98
N HIS A 32 3.24 -14.08 0.61
CA HIS A 32 2.72 -14.38 -0.72
C HIS A 32 1.43 -13.61 -1.03
N THR A 33 0.51 -13.58 -0.07
CA THR A 33 -0.76 -12.84 -0.17
C THR A 33 -0.50 -11.35 -0.40
N ILE A 34 0.39 -10.74 0.38
CA ILE A 34 0.79 -9.34 0.22
C ILE A 34 1.43 -9.11 -1.16
N SER A 35 2.29 -10.03 -1.62
CA SER A 35 2.90 -9.95 -2.96
C SER A 35 1.85 -9.93 -4.08
N ILE A 36 0.79 -10.74 -3.96
CA ILE A 36 -0.33 -10.76 -4.91
C ILE A 36 -1.06 -9.41 -4.90
N TYR A 37 -1.37 -8.87 -3.72
CA TYR A 37 -2.07 -7.60 -3.61
C TYR A 37 -1.25 -6.45 -4.19
N ASN A 38 0.07 -6.46 -3.94
CA ASN A 38 1.02 -5.51 -4.54
C ASN A 38 1.06 -5.58 -6.06
N LYS A 39 0.90 -6.76 -6.67
CA LYS A 39 0.80 -6.88 -8.15
C LYS A 39 -0.42 -6.15 -8.69
N ILE A 40 -1.57 -6.25 -8.02
CA ILE A 40 -2.80 -5.54 -8.43
C ILE A 40 -2.64 -4.04 -8.20
N LEU A 41 -2.09 -3.64 -7.05
CA LEU A 41 -1.78 -2.23 -6.76
C LEU A 41 -0.88 -1.62 -7.83
N ASN A 42 0.17 -2.32 -8.25
CA ASN A 42 1.05 -1.88 -9.33
C ASN A 42 0.31 -1.69 -10.66
N ARG A 43 -0.64 -2.57 -11.01
CA ARG A 43 -1.49 -2.39 -12.20
C ARG A 43 -2.33 -1.13 -12.12
N ILE A 44 -2.88 -0.82 -10.94
CA ILE A 44 -3.64 0.41 -10.71
C ILE A 44 -2.72 1.63 -10.89
N HIS A 45 -1.54 1.62 -10.30
CA HIS A 45 -0.57 2.72 -10.42
C HIS A 45 -0.17 2.96 -11.89
N LEU A 46 0.05 1.89 -12.66
CA LEU A 46 0.32 1.98 -14.10
C LEU A 46 -0.87 2.59 -14.85
N LYS A 47 -2.10 2.16 -14.55
CA LYS A 47 -3.30 2.73 -15.17
C LYS A 47 -3.45 4.22 -14.87
N ILE A 48 -3.24 4.63 -13.62
CA ILE A 48 -3.26 6.05 -13.22
C ILE A 48 -2.25 6.86 -14.05
N LYS A 49 -1.00 6.37 -14.15
CA LYS A 49 0.05 7.03 -14.95
C LYS A 49 -0.35 7.17 -16.42
N VAL A 50 -0.89 6.11 -17.03
CA VAL A 50 -1.37 6.15 -18.42
C VAL A 50 -2.48 7.19 -18.57
N VAL A 51 -3.52 7.10 -17.75
CA VAL A 51 -4.67 8.02 -17.81
C VAL A 51 -4.24 9.48 -17.60
N SER A 52 -3.32 9.75 -16.67
CA SER A 52 -2.82 11.11 -16.42
C SER A 52 -2.05 11.71 -17.61
N ARG A 53 -1.45 10.86 -18.46
CA ARG A 53 -0.73 11.29 -19.66
C ARG A 53 -1.67 11.50 -20.84
N THR A 54 -2.68 10.65 -20.95
CA THR A 54 -3.65 10.70 -22.05
C THR A 54 -4.72 11.77 -21.85
N ASN A 55 -5.16 12.01 -20.61
CA ASN A 55 -6.25 12.94 -20.30
C ASN A 55 -5.74 14.12 -19.49
N ILE A 56 -5.64 15.28 -20.14
CA ILE A 56 -5.19 16.53 -19.51
C ILE A 56 -6.30 17.12 -18.62
N THR A 57 -7.56 16.96 -19.00
CA THR A 57 -8.72 17.59 -18.33
C THR A 57 -9.29 16.77 -17.17
N ASN A 58 -9.18 15.44 -17.25
CA ASN A 58 -9.78 14.51 -16.30
C ASN A 58 -8.72 13.81 -15.45
N GLN A 59 -8.58 14.24 -14.19
CA GLN A 59 -7.63 13.67 -13.22
C GLN A 59 -8.27 12.56 -12.35
N PHE A 60 -8.93 11.60 -13.01
CA PHE A 60 -9.52 10.43 -12.36
C PHE A 60 -9.49 9.22 -13.27
N CYS A 61 -9.63 8.02 -12.70
CA CYS A 61 -9.83 6.79 -13.46
C CYS A 61 -10.71 5.79 -12.70
N TRP A 62 -11.31 4.87 -13.46
CA TRP A 62 -12.02 3.72 -12.94
C TRP A 62 -11.17 2.47 -13.06
N PHE A 63 -11.18 1.60 -12.06
CA PHE A 63 -10.48 0.32 -12.08
C PHE A 63 -11.39 -0.79 -11.58
N VAL A 64 -11.40 -1.92 -12.27
CA VAL A 64 -12.14 -3.12 -11.87
C VAL A 64 -11.15 -4.06 -11.20
N ILE A 65 -11.37 -4.35 -9.91
CA ILE A 65 -10.53 -5.27 -9.15
C ILE A 65 -10.89 -6.70 -9.57
N PRO A 66 -9.91 -7.55 -9.95
CA PRO A 66 -10.19 -8.93 -10.31
C PRO A 66 -10.87 -9.68 -9.15
N GLU A 67 -11.93 -10.41 -9.44
CA GLU A 67 -12.60 -11.29 -8.45
C GLU A 67 -11.83 -12.59 -8.21
N MET A 68 -11.02 -13.00 -9.19
CA MET A 68 -10.19 -14.20 -9.12
C MET A 68 -8.81 -13.95 -9.74
N MET A 69 -7.82 -14.69 -9.27
CA MET A 69 -6.44 -14.65 -9.76
C MET A 69 -6.02 -16.04 -10.22
N ILE A 70 -5.72 -16.20 -11.51
CA ILE A 70 -5.27 -17.49 -12.07
C ILE A 70 -3.98 -17.92 -11.37
N GLY A 71 -3.96 -19.17 -10.91
CA GLY A 71 -2.80 -19.75 -10.20
C GLY A 71 -2.70 -19.35 -8.73
N VAL A 72 -3.66 -18.59 -8.19
CA VAL A 72 -3.73 -18.27 -6.75
C VAL A 72 -4.95 -18.97 -6.15
N PRO A 73 -4.77 -20.08 -5.42
CA PRO A 73 -5.87 -20.72 -4.71
C PRO A 73 -6.39 -19.80 -3.60
N LYS A 74 -7.72 -19.80 -3.37
CA LYS A 74 -8.38 -19.06 -2.28
C LYS A 74 -8.04 -17.56 -2.24
N TYR A 75 -7.98 -16.90 -3.39
CA TYR A 75 -7.83 -15.44 -3.45
C TYR A 75 -9.00 -14.75 -2.74
N ASP A 76 -8.69 -13.94 -1.72
CA ASP A 76 -9.68 -13.13 -1.00
C ASP A 76 -9.79 -11.75 -1.66
N HIS A 77 -10.85 -11.60 -2.46
CA HIS A 77 -11.17 -10.34 -3.13
C HIS A 77 -11.47 -9.20 -2.15
N GLY A 78 -12.13 -9.49 -1.03
CA GLY A 78 -12.50 -8.49 -0.03
C GLY A 78 -11.28 -7.93 0.68
N ALA A 79 -10.42 -8.81 1.18
CA ALA A 79 -9.17 -8.42 1.81
C ALA A 79 -8.23 -7.69 0.84
N CYS A 80 -8.16 -8.13 -0.42
CA CYS A 80 -7.38 -7.44 -1.45
C CYS A 80 -7.91 -6.03 -1.72
N THR A 81 -9.22 -5.88 -1.83
CA THR A 81 -9.87 -4.58 -2.07
C THR A 81 -9.61 -3.61 -0.92
N ALA A 82 -9.77 -4.07 0.33
CA ALA A 82 -9.47 -3.27 1.51
C ALA A 82 -8.01 -2.81 1.52
N TYR A 83 -7.07 -3.74 1.30
CA TYR A 83 -5.64 -3.44 1.22
C TYR A 83 -5.31 -2.37 0.16
N ILE A 84 -5.87 -2.50 -1.04
CA ILE A 84 -5.64 -1.55 -2.13
C ILE A 84 -6.20 -0.16 -1.78
N ILE A 85 -7.40 -0.11 -1.22
CA ILE A 85 -8.05 1.15 -0.82
C ILE A 85 -7.17 1.87 0.20
N ASP A 86 -6.69 1.15 1.22
CA ASP A 86 -5.85 1.75 2.26
C ASP A 86 -4.53 2.26 1.69
N LYS A 87 -3.84 1.48 0.86
CA LYS A 87 -2.58 1.92 0.21
C LYS A 87 -2.75 3.11 -0.73
N LEU A 88 -3.86 3.20 -1.44
CA LEU A 88 -4.13 4.35 -2.29
C LEU A 88 -4.54 5.59 -1.46
N ARG A 89 -5.24 5.42 -0.33
CA ARG A 89 -5.55 6.52 0.60
C ARG A 89 -4.30 7.07 1.28
N GLU A 90 -3.38 6.19 1.72
CA GLU A 90 -2.07 6.58 2.25
C GLU A 90 -1.30 7.48 1.27
N ASN A 91 -1.42 7.21 -0.04
CA ASN A 91 -0.83 8.02 -1.11
C ASN A 91 -1.57 9.35 -1.40
N GLY A 92 -2.68 9.63 -0.71
CA GLY A 92 -3.48 10.85 -0.88
C GLY A 92 -4.51 10.79 -2.02
N PHE A 93 -4.80 9.62 -2.60
CA PHE A 93 -5.87 9.54 -3.60
C PHE A 93 -7.26 9.62 -2.96
N VAL A 94 -8.20 10.28 -3.63
CA VAL A 94 -9.62 10.21 -3.28
C VAL A 94 -10.22 8.98 -3.94
N ILE A 95 -10.80 8.11 -3.12
CA ILE A 95 -11.29 6.80 -3.55
C ILE A 95 -12.77 6.64 -3.23
N ARG A 96 -13.53 6.06 -4.16
CA ARG A 96 -14.88 5.55 -3.89
C ARG A 96 -15.01 4.13 -4.42
N TYR A 97 -15.49 3.23 -3.58
CA TYR A 97 -15.73 1.84 -3.96
C TYR A 97 -17.22 1.66 -4.28
N THR A 98 -17.50 0.94 -5.37
CA THR A 98 -18.84 0.57 -5.81
C THR A 98 -18.88 -0.94 -6.00
N HIS A 99 -19.77 -1.61 -5.27
CA HIS A 99 -19.94 -3.05 -5.33
C HIS A 99 -20.35 -3.50 -6.76
N PRO A 100 -19.83 -4.63 -7.29
CA PRO A 100 -19.02 -5.63 -6.60
C PRO A 100 -17.51 -5.40 -6.57
N ASN A 101 -16.92 -4.66 -7.51
CA ASN A 101 -15.46 -4.65 -7.68
C ASN A 101 -14.93 -3.36 -8.33
N LEU A 102 -15.76 -2.32 -8.42
CA LEU A 102 -15.42 -1.09 -9.14
C LEU A 102 -14.83 -0.04 -8.20
N LEU A 103 -13.66 0.47 -8.57
CA LEU A 103 -12.94 1.49 -7.83
C LEU A 103 -12.86 2.78 -8.65
N PHE A 104 -13.38 3.86 -8.07
CA PHE A 104 -13.12 5.22 -8.53
C PHE A 104 -11.87 5.76 -7.83
N ILE A 105 -10.94 6.31 -8.61
CA ILE A 105 -9.70 6.89 -8.10
C ILE A 105 -9.52 8.28 -8.70
N SER A 106 -9.33 9.30 -7.85
CA SER A 106 -9.18 10.70 -8.27
C SER A 106 -8.01 11.39 -7.58
N TRP A 107 -7.26 12.16 -8.35
CA TRP A 107 -6.19 13.06 -7.88
C TRP A 107 -6.44 14.51 -8.31
N LYS A 108 -7.67 14.85 -8.70
CA LYS A 108 -8.07 16.19 -9.14
C LYS A 108 -7.90 17.28 -8.07
N HIS A 109 -7.97 16.90 -6.81
CA HIS A 109 -7.83 17.81 -5.68
C HIS A 109 -6.38 18.26 -5.43
N TRP A 110 -5.40 17.57 -6.02
CA TRP A 110 -3.98 17.86 -5.78
C TRP A 110 -3.51 19.03 -6.65
N ILE A 111 -2.85 20.00 -6.02
CA ILE A 111 -2.28 21.18 -6.68
C ILE A 111 -0.80 20.93 -7.00
N PRO A 112 -0.43 20.85 -8.30
CA PRO A 112 0.96 20.64 -8.71
C PRO A 112 1.89 21.76 -8.24
N SER A 113 3.17 21.42 -8.01
CA SER A 113 4.19 22.37 -7.55
C SER A 113 4.34 23.60 -8.44
N TYR A 114 4.22 23.45 -9.77
CA TYR A 114 4.31 24.60 -10.69
C TYR A 114 3.20 25.62 -10.44
N VAL A 115 1.96 25.18 -10.17
CA VAL A 115 0.84 26.08 -9.84
C VAL A 115 1.09 26.75 -8.49
N ARG A 116 1.57 26.01 -7.49
CA ARG A 116 1.89 26.55 -6.16
C ARG A 116 2.97 27.63 -6.23
N ASN A 117 3.99 27.42 -7.05
CA ASN A 117 5.06 28.40 -7.28
C ASN A 117 4.53 29.68 -7.93
N GLU A 118 3.64 29.56 -8.91
CA GLU A 118 3.01 30.71 -9.56
C GLU A 118 2.10 31.49 -8.59
N ILE A 119 1.33 30.80 -7.74
CA ILE A 119 0.51 31.44 -6.70
C ILE A 119 1.40 32.20 -5.72
N LYS A 120 2.50 31.58 -5.26
CA LYS A 120 3.47 32.22 -4.36
C LYS A 120 4.08 33.49 -4.98
N LYS A 121 4.46 33.45 -6.25
CA LYS A 121 5.00 34.64 -6.95
C LYS A 121 3.98 35.77 -7.06
N LYS A 122 2.72 35.46 -7.37
CA LYS A 122 1.67 36.46 -7.61
C LYS A 122 1.08 37.04 -6.32
N THR A 123 0.92 36.22 -5.29
CA THR A 123 0.19 36.59 -4.07
C THR A 123 1.06 36.70 -2.83
N GLY A 124 2.32 36.24 -2.89
CA GLY A 124 3.21 36.16 -1.73
C GLY A 124 2.86 35.04 -0.74
N VAL A 125 1.75 34.32 -0.94
CA VAL A 125 1.25 33.29 -0.03
C VAL A 125 1.83 31.92 -0.38
N VAL A 126 2.31 31.19 0.63
CA VAL A 126 2.73 29.79 0.47
C VAL A 126 1.54 28.88 0.74
N ILE A 127 1.25 27.96 -0.19
CA ILE A 127 0.16 27.00 -0.09
C ILE A 127 0.66 25.55 -0.13
N ASP A 128 -0.05 24.65 0.53
CA ASP A 128 0.18 23.20 0.50
C ASP A 128 -0.37 22.57 -0.80
N GLY A 129 -0.21 21.23 -0.94
CA GLY A 129 -0.72 20.47 -2.09
C GLY A 129 -2.24 20.37 -2.18
N TYR A 130 -2.96 20.75 -1.12
CA TYR A 130 -4.42 20.71 -1.01
C TYR A 130 -5.07 22.10 -1.13
N GLY A 131 -4.27 23.16 -1.19
CA GLY A 131 -4.72 24.55 -1.31
C GLY A 131 -4.83 25.31 0.03
N ASN A 132 -4.41 24.71 1.14
CA ASN A 132 -4.38 25.39 2.44
C ASN A 132 -3.16 26.31 2.53
N LYS A 133 -3.32 27.46 3.19
CA LYS A 133 -2.21 28.38 3.44
C LYS A 133 -1.32 27.82 4.53
N ILE A 134 -0.01 27.84 4.31
CA ILE A 134 0.98 27.44 5.32
C ILE A 134 1.38 28.71 6.07
N ASN A 135 0.93 28.84 7.32
CA ASN A 135 1.45 29.86 8.22
C ASN A 135 2.80 29.37 8.77
N LYS A 136 3.77 30.28 8.94
CA LYS A 136 5.12 29.94 9.46
C LYS A 136 5.10 29.30 10.85
N GLU A 137 4.00 29.44 11.60
CA GLU A 137 3.81 28.84 12.92
C GLU A 137 3.59 27.31 12.85
N ASP A 138 2.95 26.80 11.78
CA ASP A 138 2.66 25.38 11.60
C ASP A 138 3.89 24.55 11.17
N GLU A 139 4.89 25.20 10.57
CA GLU A 139 6.16 24.55 10.20
C GLU A 139 6.98 24.14 11.43
N LYS A 140 6.87 24.84 12.57
CA LYS A 140 7.59 24.46 13.80
C LYS A 140 7.02 23.19 14.42
N ASN A 141 5.70 23.10 14.55
CA ASN A 141 5.03 21.90 15.08
C ASN A 141 5.31 20.64 14.26
N THR A 142 5.35 20.75 12.92
CA THR A 142 5.58 19.57 12.06
C THR A 142 7.04 19.07 12.11
N ARG A 143 8.01 19.95 12.41
CA ARG A 143 9.42 19.56 12.56
C ARG A 143 9.71 18.92 13.91
N GLU A 144 9.01 19.34 14.98
CA GLU A 144 9.16 18.76 16.31
C GLU A 144 8.58 17.34 16.41
N ILE A 145 7.48 17.03 15.70
CA ILE A 145 6.86 15.68 15.71
C ILE A 145 7.72 14.63 14.96
N LYS A 146 8.63 15.05 14.08
CA LYS A 146 9.51 14.13 13.32
C LYS A 146 10.83 13.81 14.03
N ASN A 147 11.09 14.40 15.19
CA ASN A 147 12.32 14.22 15.94
C ASN A 147 12.15 13.69 17.39
N PRO A 148 11.22 12.76 17.71
CA PRO A 148 11.40 11.92 18.89
C PRO A 148 12.41 10.82 18.51
N GLU A 149 13.36 10.54 19.40
CA GLU A 149 14.40 9.50 19.27
C GLU A 149 15.74 9.94 18.66
N THR A 150 16.40 10.84 19.37
CA THR A 150 17.81 10.63 19.72
C THR A 150 17.96 10.83 21.23
N ASN A 151 18.00 9.72 21.96
CA ASN A 151 18.74 9.57 23.21
C ASN A 151 19.06 8.10 23.43
#